data_AF-A0A165WU55-F1
#
_entry.id   AF-A0A165WU55-F1
#
_cell.length_a   1.000
_cell.length_b   1.000
_cell.length_c   1.000
_cell.angle_alpha   90.00
_cell.angle_beta   90.00
_cell.angle_gamma   90.00
#
_symmetry.space_group_name_H-M   'P 1'
#
loop_
_entity.id
_entity.type
_entity.pdbx_description
1 polymer ?
#
loop_
_entity_poly.entity_id
_entity_poly.type
_entity_poly.pdbx_seq_one_letter_code
_entity_poly.pdbx_strand_id
1 'polypeptide(L)'
;ITTPTWLGRMPRFAGSTQHGKLKADEWRSFCTITLVYSLIKQWHDKDTRFQQMLANFMALISLVNIAHRRTLDHKAIADYRRATLDYLRGVKTLFLEQQLLPNHHAALHLSSMMQMFGPVISWRTFAFERYNGMIQAINHNSRIGELAVTFMRYFCMGSNIRAILAHGSKLPGAFNTVQDTFKDVFGSDVRGTFLNDSSVFDEEEGAVPYPPRSRRKRGELSTIARNLFSSLME
;
A
#
# COMPACT_ATOMS: atom_id res chain seq x y z
N ILE A 1 8.35 10.10 -22.52
CA ILE A 1 7.18 10.09 -21.62
C ILE A 1 7.53 10.96 -20.41
N THR A 2 6.90 12.12 -20.30
CA THR A 2 7.01 12.95 -19.09
C THR A 2 6.16 12.30 -18.02
N THR A 3 6.77 11.89 -16.90
CA THR A 3 6.05 11.24 -15.79
C THR A 3 5.78 12.24 -14.67
N PRO A 4 4.60 12.20 -14.03
CA PRO A 4 4.29 13.09 -12.93
C PRO A 4 5.15 12.76 -11.71
N THR A 5 5.44 13.77 -10.89
CA THR A 5 6.41 13.70 -9.78
C THR A 5 6.03 12.74 -8.64
N TRP A 6 4.77 12.28 -8.61
CA TRP A 6 4.27 11.27 -7.68
C TRP A 6 4.53 9.84 -8.16
N LEU A 7 4.80 9.64 -9.45
CA LEU A 7 5.27 8.37 -9.97
C LEU A 7 6.74 8.24 -9.59
N GLY A 8 7.10 7.18 -8.86
CA GLY A 8 8.50 6.86 -8.57
C GLY A 8 9.33 6.78 -9.86
N ARG A 9 10.66 6.91 -9.75
CA ARG A 9 11.54 6.76 -10.93
C ARG A 9 11.23 5.42 -11.60
N MET A 10 10.76 5.48 -12.84
CA MET A 10 10.47 4.27 -13.59
C MET A 10 11.74 3.45 -13.81
N PRO A 11 11.65 2.12 -13.71
CA PRO A 11 12.78 1.26 -13.99
C PRO A 11 13.14 1.39 -15.47
N ARG A 12 14.34 1.89 -15.77
CA ARG A 12 14.80 2.07 -17.16
C ARG A 12 15.05 0.72 -17.87
N PHE A 13 15.27 -0.34 -17.11
CA PHE A 13 15.57 -1.69 -17.61
C PHE A 13 14.83 -2.76 -16.78
N ALA A 14 13.50 -2.68 -16.73
CA ALA A 14 12.68 -3.72 -16.09
C ALA A 14 13.00 -5.10 -16.73
N GLY A 15 13.45 -6.05 -15.91
CA GLY A 15 13.83 -7.40 -16.35
C GLY A 15 15.32 -7.62 -16.63
N SER A 16 16.20 -6.62 -16.50
CA SER A 16 17.65 -6.84 -16.58
C SER A 16 18.22 -7.30 -15.23
N THR A 17 19.17 -8.23 -15.25
CA THR A 17 19.87 -8.73 -14.05
C THR A 17 20.68 -7.64 -13.34
N GLN A 18 21.02 -6.55 -14.03
CA GLN A 18 21.84 -5.46 -13.49
C GLN A 18 21.10 -4.49 -12.55
N HIS A 19 19.75 -4.48 -12.51
CA HIS A 19 19.00 -3.41 -11.81
C HIS A 19 18.19 -3.89 -10.59
N GLY A 20 18.45 -5.10 -10.12
CA GLY A 20 17.80 -5.66 -8.94
C GLY A 20 16.33 -6.04 -9.18
N LYS A 21 15.68 -6.55 -8.13
CA LYS A 21 14.26 -6.95 -8.18
C LYS A 21 13.37 -5.71 -8.01
N LEU A 22 12.40 -5.56 -8.91
CA LEU A 22 11.37 -4.54 -8.77
C LEU A 22 10.50 -4.81 -7.54
N LYS A 23 10.18 -3.75 -6.80
CA LYS A 23 9.23 -3.81 -5.69
C LYS A 23 7.80 -3.93 -6.22
N ALA A 24 6.88 -4.42 -5.39
CA ALA A 24 5.49 -4.63 -5.78
C ALA A 24 4.80 -3.37 -6.36
N ASP A 25 5.04 -2.20 -5.76
CA ASP A 25 4.46 -0.95 -6.27
C ASP A 25 5.12 -0.47 -7.57
N GLU A 26 6.41 -0.76 -7.77
CA GLU A 26 7.10 -0.47 -9.04
C GLU A 26 6.57 -1.35 -10.17
N TRP A 27 6.35 -2.64 -9.91
CA TRP A 27 5.67 -3.55 -10.84
C TRP A 27 4.28 -3.04 -11.19
N ARG A 28 3.50 -2.60 -10.19
CA ARG A 28 2.16 -2.07 -10.40
C ARG A 28 2.19 -0.85 -11.32
N SER A 29 2.98 0.17 -11.00
CA SER A 29 3.07 1.38 -11.83
C SER A 29 3.58 1.10 -13.25
N PHE A 30 4.55 0.18 -13.40
CA PHE A 30 5.04 -0.22 -14.71
C PHE A 30 3.95 -0.88 -15.55
N CYS A 31 3.22 -1.84 -14.99
CA CYS A 31 2.17 -2.56 -15.70
C CYS A 31 0.95 -1.67 -16.00
N THR A 32 0.47 -0.87 -15.05
CA THR A 32 -0.78 -0.11 -15.21
C THR A 32 -0.62 1.17 -16.02
N ILE A 33 0.60 1.69 -16.18
CA ILE A 33 0.85 2.97 -16.87
C ILE A 33 1.76 2.76 -18.08
N THR A 34 2.98 2.27 -17.88
CA THR A 34 3.95 2.13 -18.98
C THR A 34 3.46 1.15 -20.02
N LEU A 35 3.14 -0.08 -19.58
CA LEU A 35 2.76 -1.14 -20.50
C LEU A 35 1.43 -0.85 -21.19
N VAL A 36 0.45 -0.25 -20.49
CA VAL A 36 -0.79 0.20 -21.12
C VAL A 36 -0.49 1.15 -22.28
N TYR A 37 0.31 2.20 -22.03
CA TYR A 37 0.62 3.18 -23.07
C TYR A 37 1.45 2.56 -24.22
N SER A 38 2.48 1.78 -23.90
CA SER A 38 3.37 1.22 -24.91
C SER A 38 2.70 0.12 -25.74
N LEU A 39 1.96 -0.79 -25.12
CA LEU A 39 1.32 -1.90 -25.80
C LEU A 39 0.15 -1.43 -26.67
N ILE A 40 -0.65 -0.46 -26.23
CA ILE A 40 -1.69 0.13 -27.08
C ILE A 40 -1.05 0.72 -28.34
N LYS A 41 -0.01 1.56 -28.18
CA LYS A 41 0.68 2.15 -29.32
C LYS A 41 1.28 1.09 -30.25
N GLN A 42 1.88 0.04 -29.69
CA GLN A 42 2.58 -0.99 -30.47
C GLN A 42 1.62 -1.97 -31.16
N TRP A 43 0.46 -2.26 -30.55
CA TRP A 43 -0.41 -3.38 -30.95
C TRP A 43 -1.77 -2.98 -31.53
N HIS A 44 -2.18 -1.70 -31.48
CA HIS A 44 -3.50 -1.28 -31.99
C HIS A 44 -3.73 -1.65 -33.47
N ASP A 45 -2.75 -1.37 -34.33
CA ASP A 45 -2.82 -1.61 -35.78
C ASP A 45 -2.12 -2.92 -36.21
N LYS A 46 -1.93 -3.85 -35.27
CA LYS A 46 -1.33 -5.16 -35.56
C LYS A 46 -2.39 -6.19 -35.89
N ASP A 47 -1.93 -7.39 -36.20
CA ASP A 47 -2.81 -8.52 -36.51
C ASP A 47 -3.81 -8.83 -35.37
N THR A 48 -4.80 -9.65 -35.72
CA THR A 48 -5.87 -10.04 -34.80
C THR A 48 -5.34 -10.66 -33.50
N ARG A 49 -4.20 -11.36 -33.55
CA ARG A 49 -3.61 -11.98 -32.35
C ARG A 49 -3.09 -10.92 -31.39
N PHE A 50 -2.36 -9.92 -31.87
CA PHE A 50 -1.89 -8.81 -31.04
C PHE A 50 -3.04 -8.01 -30.44
N GLN A 51 -4.14 -7.82 -31.19
CA GLN A 51 -5.35 -7.19 -30.66
C GLN A 51 -6.02 -8.01 -29.55
N GLN A 52 -6.09 -9.34 -29.71
CA GLN A 52 -6.59 -10.23 -28.65
C GLN A 52 -5.68 -10.22 -27.41
N MET A 53 -4.36 -10.22 -27.59
CA MET A 53 -3.39 -10.08 -26.50
C MET A 53 -3.54 -8.74 -25.77
N LEU A 54 -3.76 -7.65 -26.52
CA LEU A 54 -4.04 -6.34 -25.95
C LEU A 54 -5.34 -6.34 -25.14
N ALA A 55 -6.43 -6.90 -25.68
CA ALA A 55 -7.70 -7.03 -24.97
C ALA A 55 -7.57 -7.85 -23.68
N ASN A 56 -6.84 -8.98 -23.73
CA ASN A 56 -6.55 -9.80 -22.57
C ASN A 56 -5.73 -9.02 -21.51
N PHE A 57 -4.73 -8.25 -21.95
CA PHE A 57 -3.96 -7.38 -21.07
C PHE A 57 -4.82 -6.28 -20.44
N MET A 58 -5.73 -5.67 -21.21
CA MET A 58 -6.64 -4.66 -20.67
C MET A 58 -7.59 -5.26 -19.61
N ALA A 59 -8.06 -6.49 -19.77
CA ALA A 59 -8.82 -7.20 -18.73
C ALA A 59 -8.01 -7.37 -17.43
N LEU A 60 -6.71 -7.71 -17.54
CA LEU A 60 -5.79 -7.74 -16.40
C LEU A 60 -5.64 -6.36 -15.73
N ILE A 61 -5.51 -5.30 -16.51
CA ILE A 61 -5.41 -3.95 -15.94
C ILE A 61 -6.72 -3.53 -15.27
N SER A 62 -7.87 -3.86 -15.84
CA SER A 62 -9.18 -3.60 -15.24
C SER A 62 -9.33 -4.29 -13.88
N LEU A 63 -9.00 -5.59 -13.77
CA LEU A 63 -9.12 -6.31 -12.50
C LEU A 63 -8.16 -5.75 -11.45
N VAL A 64 -6.92 -5.42 -11.82
CA VAL A 64 -5.92 -4.81 -10.91
C VAL A 64 -6.40 -3.44 -10.42
N ASN A 65 -6.90 -2.59 -11.31
CA ASN A 65 -7.38 -1.26 -10.94
C ASN A 65 -8.60 -1.32 -10.01
N ILE A 66 -9.54 -2.25 -10.25
CA ILE A 66 -10.69 -2.43 -9.36
C ILE A 66 -10.25 -2.94 -7.99
N ALA A 67 -9.35 -3.92 -7.94
CA ALA A 67 -8.83 -4.45 -6.67
C ALA A 67 -8.13 -3.38 -5.81
N HIS A 68 -7.61 -2.32 -6.42
CA HIS A 68 -6.95 -1.21 -5.71
C HIS A 68 -7.89 -0.04 -5.39
N ARG A 69 -9.20 -0.13 -5.69
CA ARG A 69 -10.16 0.91 -5.28
C ARG A 69 -10.32 0.92 -3.77
N ARG A 70 -10.50 2.12 -3.20
CA ARG A 70 -10.79 2.31 -1.77
C ARG A 70 -12.27 2.16 -1.43
N THR A 71 -13.12 2.28 -2.44
CA THR A 71 -14.56 2.09 -2.31
C THR A 71 -15.01 1.11 -3.38
N LEU A 72 -15.88 0.19 -2.99
CA LEU A 72 -16.44 -0.82 -3.88
C LEU A 72 -17.97 -0.77 -3.77
N ASP A 73 -18.62 -0.70 -4.92
CA ASP A 73 -20.04 -0.97 -5.06
C ASP A 73 -20.24 -2.39 -5.64
N HIS A 74 -21.49 -2.89 -5.60
CA HIS A 74 -21.82 -4.19 -6.16
C HIS A 74 -21.44 -4.31 -7.64
N LYS A 75 -21.53 -3.20 -8.38
CA LYS A 75 -21.12 -3.14 -9.78
C LYS A 75 -19.62 -3.34 -9.96
N ALA A 76 -18.77 -2.68 -9.18
CA ALA A 76 -17.32 -2.85 -9.25
C ALA A 76 -16.91 -4.28 -8.93
N ILE A 77 -17.54 -4.92 -7.96
CA ILE A 77 -17.28 -6.33 -7.62
C ILE A 77 -17.66 -7.25 -8.79
N ALA A 78 -18.81 -7.02 -9.41
CA ALA A 78 -19.23 -7.78 -10.61
C ALA A 78 -18.28 -7.54 -11.79
N ASP A 79 -17.85 -6.30 -12.00
CA ASP A 79 -16.88 -5.92 -13.03
C ASP A 79 -15.51 -6.56 -12.78
N TYR A 80 -15.06 -6.65 -11.52
CA TYR A 80 -13.83 -7.37 -11.15
C TYR A 80 -13.92 -8.85 -11.51
N ARG A 81 -15.04 -9.52 -11.15
CA ARG A 81 -15.25 -10.93 -11.47
C ARG A 81 -15.25 -11.17 -12.98
N ARG A 82 -15.94 -10.32 -13.73
CA ARG A 82 -15.98 -10.39 -15.20
C ARG A 82 -14.59 -10.23 -15.80
N ALA A 83 -13.87 -9.17 -15.43
CA ALA A 83 -12.52 -8.90 -15.93
C ALA A 83 -11.55 -10.05 -15.58
N THR A 84 -11.69 -10.67 -14.41
CA THR A 84 -10.88 -11.83 -14.01
C THR A 84 -11.17 -13.04 -14.91
N LEU A 85 -12.45 -13.35 -15.17
CA LEU A 85 -12.81 -14.46 -16.05
C LEU A 85 -12.36 -14.23 -17.49
N ASP A 86 -12.53 -13.01 -18.01
CA ASP A 86 -12.11 -12.66 -19.36
C ASP A 86 -10.59 -12.78 -19.52
N TYR A 87 -9.82 -12.31 -18.53
CA TYR A 87 -8.37 -12.49 -18.48
C TYR A 87 -7.96 -13.97 -18.46
N LEU A 88 -8.54 -14.78 -17.57
CA LEU A 88 -8.14 -16.20 -17.46
C LEU A 88 -8.52 -17.02 -18.69
N ARG A 89 -9.67 -16.72 -19.32
CA ARG A 89 -10.05 -17.32 -20.60
C ARG A 89 -9.08 -16.92 -21.69
N GLY A 90 -8.74 -15.63 -21.79
CA GLY A 90 -7.76 -15.14 -22.76
C GLY A 90 -6.37 -15.73 -22.56
N VAL A 91 -5.95 -15.95 -21.31
CA VAL A 91 -4.68 -16.67 -21.03
C VAL A 91 -4.71 -18.08 -21.63
N LYS A 92 -5.78 -18.83 -21.37
CA LYS A 92 -5.93 -20.20 -21.91
C LYS A 92 -6.01 -20.27 -23.42
N THR A 93 -6.60 -19.27 -24.08
CA THR A 93 -6.74 -19.29 -25.55
C THR A 93 -5.50 -18.78 -26.27
N LEU A 94 -4.81 -17.77 -25.72
CA LEU A 94 -3.68 -17.10 -26.39
C LEU A 94 -2.33 -17.71 -26.06
N PHE A 95 -2.20 -18.34 -24.89
CA PHE A 95 -0.96 -18.91 -24.38
C PHE A 95 -1.15 -20.37 -23.99
N LEU A 96 -1.35 -21.23 -25.00
CA LEU A 96 -1.68 -22.66 -24.82
C LEU A 96 -0.67 -23.43 -23.96
N GLU A 97 0.59 -23.01 -23.96
CA GLU A 97 1.67 -23.64 -23.18
C GLU A 97 1.68 -23.21 -21.71
N GLN A 98 0.96 -22.15 -21.35
CA GLN A 98 0.98 -21.59 -19.99
C GLN A 98 -0.07 -22.24 -19.10
N GLN A 99 0.40 -22.83 -18.00
CA GLN A 99 -0.48 -23.37 -16.97
C GLN A 99 -0.95 -22.28 -16.02
N LEU A 100 -2.21 -22.38 -15.59
CA LEU A 100 -2.74 -21.49 -14.57
C LEU A 100 -2.11 -21.80 -13.22
N LEU A 101 -1.31 -20.85 -12.74
CA LEU A 101 -0.75 -20.84 -11.38
C LEU A 101 -1.81 -20.66 -10.28
N PRO A 102 -1.53 -21.06 -9.03
CA PRO A 102 -2.43 -20.89 -7.88
C PRO A 102 -2.92 -19.45 -7.69
N ASN A 103 -2.10 -18.44 -8.00
CA ASN A 103 -2.49 -17.03 -7.90
C ASN A 103 -3.66 -16.67 -8.83
N HIS A 104 -3.77 -17.32 -10.00
CA HIS A 104 -4.92 -17.15 -10.89
C HIS A 104 -6.21 -17.68 -10.26
N HIS A 105 -6.12 -18.82 -9.56
CA HIS A 105 -7.24 -19.38 -8.80
C HIS A 105 -7.61 -18.48 -7.62
N ALA A 106 -6.63 -18.01 -6.86
CA ALA A 106 -6.86 -17.10 -5.74
C ALA A 106 -7.56 -15.80 -6.17
N ALA A 107 -7.21 -15.24 -7.33
CA ALA A 107 -7.86 -14.05 -7.88
C ALA A 107 -9.37 -14.25 -8.12
N LEU A 108 -9.84 -15.46 -8.44
CA LEU A 108 -11.28 -15.74 -8.63
C LEU A 108 -12.08 -15.61 -7.32
N HIS A 109 -11.45 -15.89 -6.18
CA HIS A 109 -12.09 -15.78 -4.87
C HIS A 109 -12.12 -14.35 -4.35
N LEU A 110 -11.30 -13.46 -4.91
CA LEU A 110 -11.19 -12.08 -4.43
C LEU A 110 -12.52 -11.33 -4.56
N SER A 111 -13.36 -11.63 -5.56
CA SER A 111 -14.69 -11.02 -5.67
C SER A 111 -15.60 -11.37 -4.48
N SER A 112 -15.54 -12.62 -4.00
CA SER A 112 -16.33 -13.05 -2.84
C SER A 112 -15.77 -12.45 -1.55
N MET A 113 -14.45 -12.37 -1.43
CA MET A 113 -13.79 -11.70 -0.31
C MET A 113 -14.12 -10.21 -0.27
N MET A 114 -14.19 -9.53 -1.42
CA MET A 114 -14.61 -8.12 -1.49
C MET A 114 -16.05 -7.90 -0.99
N GLN A 115 -16.95 -8.86 -1.20
CA GLN A 115 -18.33 -8.77 -0.68
C GLN A 115 -18.38 -8.92 0.84
N MET A 116 -17.52 -9.76 1.41
CA MET A 116 -17.51 -10.06 2.85
C MET A 116 -16.71 -9.03 3.66
N PHE A 117 -15.54 -8.62 3.15
CA PHE A 117 -14.56 -7.83 3.88
C PHE A 117 -14.38 -6.41 3.32
N GLY A 118 -15.10 -6.08 2.25
CA GLY A 118 -14.98 -4.79 1.57
C GLY A 118 -13.68 -4.66 0.74
N PRO A 119 -13.23 -3.43 0.49
CA PRO A 119 -12.05 -3.13 -0.34
C PRO A 119 -10.80 -3.92 0.04
N VAL A 120 -10.07 -4.47 -0.95
CA VAL A 120 -8.85 -5.29 -0.73
C VAL A 120 -7.78 -4.50 0.02
N ILE A 121 -7.73 -3.18 -0.16
CA ILE A 121 -6.80 -2.31 0.52
C ILE A 121 -6.89 -2.40 2.05
N SER A 122 -8.07 -2.72 2.59
CA SER A 122 -8.33 -2.76 4.03
C SER A 122 -7.72 -3.98 4.71
N TRP A 123 -7.49 -5.07 3.96
CA TRP A 123 -7.09 -6.36 4.51
C TRP A 123 -5.89 -7.00 3.80
N ARG A 124 -5.24 -6.27 2.87
CA ARG A 124 -3.99 -6.72 2.23
C ARG A 124 -2.83 -6.82 3.22
N THR A 125 -1.86 -7.67 2.90
CA THR A 125 -0.77 -8.06 3.82
C THR A 125 0.20 -6.94 4.19
N PHE A 126 0.26 -5.83 3.44
CA PHE A 126 1.26 -4.77 3.68
C PHE A 126 1.20 -4.15 5.09
N ALA A 127 0.02 -3.99 5.66
CA ALA A 127 -0.11 -3.52 7.04
C ALA A 127 0.49 -4.54 8.02
N PHE A 128 0.16 -5.82 7.83
CA PHE A 128 0.65 -6.93 8.65
C PHE A 128 2.16 -7.15 8.50
N GLU A 129 2.71 -7.08 7.29
CA GLU A 129 4.16 -7.16 7.03
C GLU A 129 4.93 -6.05 7.75
N ARG A 130 4.37 -4.83 7.77
CA ARG A 130 4.95 -3.72 8.53
C ARG A 130 4.93 -4.02 10.03
N TYR A 131 3.81 -4.50 10.56
CA TYR A 131 3.72 -4.89 11.96
C TYR A 131 4.69 -6.02 12.29
N ASN A 132 4.86 -7.01 11.41
CA ASN A 132 5.86 -8.07 11.58
C ASN A 132 7.28 -7.50 11.67
N GLY A 133 7.63 -6.53 10.83
CA GLY A 133 8.92 -5.83 10.93
C GLY A 133 9.09 -5.04 12.24
N MET A 134 8.03 -4.39 12.73
CA MET A 134 8.05 -3.73 14.04
C MET A 134 8.20 -4.73 15.19
N ILE A 135 7.51 -5.87 15.11
CA ILE A 135 7.58 -6.95 16.10
C ILE A 135 8.99 -7.53 16.17
N GLN A 136 9.63 -7.74 15.02
CA GLN A 136 11.02 -8.23 14.95
C GLN A 136 12.01 -7.27 15.61
N ALA A 137 11.71 -5.97 15.67
CA ALA A 137 12.55 -4.98 16.32
C ALA A 137 12.33 -4.89 17.85
N ILE A 138 11.25 -5.47 18.38
CA ILE A 138 10.99 -5.51 19.83
C ILE A 138 11.84 -6.61 20.44
N ASN A 139 12.75 -6.25 21.36
CA ASN A 139 13.52 -7.23 22.09
C ASN A 139 12.60 -8.04 23.01
N HIS A 140 12.37 -9.30 22.66
CA HIS A 140 11.44 -10.18 23.35
C HIS A 140 12.15 -11.18 24.28
N ASN A 141 13.46 -11.02 24.53
CA ASN A 141 14.27 -11.89 25.41
C ASN A 141 14.00 -13.40 25.22
N SER A 142 13.68 -13.81 23.97
CA SER A 142 13.27 -15.17 23.59
C SER A 142 12.11 -15.80 24.37
N ARG A 143 11.26 -15.02 25.06
CA ARG A 143 10.09 -15.53 25.79
C ARG A 143 8.87 -15.65 24.88
N ILE A 144 8.83 -16.71 24.08
CA ILE A 144 7.79 -16.96 23.06
C ILE A 144 6.37 -16.94 23.65
N GLY A 145 6.17 -17.44 24.87
CA GLY A 145 4.87 -17.47 25.54
C GLY A 145 4.32 -16.11 25.98
N GLU A 146 5.20 -15.10 26.16
CA GLU A 146 4.82 -13.75 26.59
C GLU A 146 4.73 -12.76 25.40
N LEU A 147 5.13 -13.20 24.20
CA LEU A 147 5.28 -12.35 23.02
C LEU A 147 3.95 -11.70 22.59
N ALA A 148 2.89 -12.50 22.51
CA ALA A 148 1.57 -12.04 22.06
C ALA A 148 0.97 -11.00 23.03
N VAL A 149 1.10 -11.25 24.34
CA VAL A 149 0.60 -10.35 25.40
C VAL A 149 1.40 -9.04 25.41
N THR A 150 2.73 -9.15 25.34
CA THR A 150 3.64 -8.01 25.28
C THR A 150 3.35 -7.14 24.05
N PHE A 151 3.20 -7.77 22.88
CA PHE A 151 2.85 -7.07 21.65
C PHE A 151 1.50 -6.35 21.75
N MET A 152 0.45 -7.05 22.18
CA MET A 152 -0.88 -6.46 22.31
C MET A 152 -0.86 -5.28 23.28
N ARG A 153 -0.15 -5.40 24.40
CA ARG A 153 0.02 -4.33 25.38
C ARG A 153 0.71 -3.11 24.76
N TYR A 154 1.86 -3.27 24.11
CA TYR A 154 2.57 -2.16 23.48
C TYR A 154 1.81 -1.55 22.30
N PHE A 155 1.08 -2.36 21.53
CA PHE A 155 0.22 -1.90 20.45
C PHE A 155 -0.91 -1.01 20.98
N CYS A 156 -1.66 -1.48 21.99
CA CYS A 156 -2.72 -0.70 22.63
C CYS A 156 -2.18 0.58 23.27
N MET A 157 -1.05 0.50 23.99
CA MET A 157 -0.40 1.67 24.59
C MET A 157 0.00 2.70 23.51
N GLY A 158 0.65 2.26 22.44
CA GLY A 158 1.07 3.12 21.34
C GLY A 158 -0.10 3.77 20.61
N SER A 159 -1.19 3.01 20.38
CA SER A 159 -2.42 3.51 19.78
C SER A 159 -3.13 4.54 20.67
N ASN A 160 -3.22 4.28 21.98
CA ASN A 160 -3.81 5.22 22.94
C ASN A 160 -3.00 6.52 23.02
N ILE A 161 -1.66 6.43 23.08
CA ILE A 161 -0.78 7.61 23.09
C ILE A 161 -0.97 8.44 21.81
N ARG A 162 -1.03 7.79 20.64
CA ARG A 162 -1.30 8.46 19.35
C ARG A 162 -2.65 9.16 19.36
N ALA A 163 -3.71 8.50 19.80
CA ALA A 163 -5.05 9.08 19.87
C ALA A 163 -5.10 10.29 20.80
N ILE A 164 -4.49 10.18 21.99
CA ILE A 164 -4.40 11.27 22.97
C ILE A 164 -3.62 12.46 22.41
N LEU A 165 -2.50 12.22 21.73
CA LEU A 165 -1.66 13.29 21.16
C LEU A 165 -2.24 13.88 19.87
N ALA A 166 -3.06 13.14 19.12
CA ALA A 166 -3.72 13.60 17.90
C ALA A 166 -4.99 14.41 18.20
N HIS A 167 -5.89 13.90 19.05
CA HIS A 167 -7.20 14.50 19.33
C HIS A 167 -7.24 15.32 20.63
N GLY A 168 -6.08 15.88 21.02
CA GLY A 168 -5.73 16.42 22.34
C GLY A 168 -6.66 17.46 22.95
N SER A 169 -7.88 17.04 23.31
CA SER A 169 -8.88 17.85 24.00
C SER A 169 -8.74 17.79 25.53
N LYS A 170 -7.75 17.04 26.07
CA LYS A 170 -7.62 16.78 27.52
C LYS A 170 -6.19 16.79 28.08
N LEU A 171 -5.17 17.12 27.29
CA LEU A 171 -3.81 17.19 27.82
C LEU A 171 -3.55 18.55 28.50
N PRO A 172 -3.01 18.57 29.73
CA PRO A 172 -2.54 19.81 30.35
C PRO A 172 -1.48 20.50 29.46
N GLY A 173 -1.44 21.83 29.48
CA GLY A 173 -0.52 22.62 28.65
C GLY A 173 0.97 22.30 28.83
N ALA A 174 1.34 21.67 29.95
CA ALA A 174 2.69 21.12 30.19
C ALA A 174 3.13 20.09 29.15
N PHE A 175 2.19 19.44 28.44
CA PHE A 175 2.49 18.44 27.42
C PHE A 175 2.52 19.00 25.99
N ASN A 176 2.35 20.31 25.80
CA ASN A 176 2.37 20.94 24.48
C ASN A 176 3.71 20.67 23.75
N THR A 177 4.84 20.78 24.46
CA THR A 177 6.17 20.50 23.89
C THR A 177 6.32 19.05 23.45
N VAL A 178 5.74 18.11 24.22
CA VAL A 178 5.73 16.68 23.87
C VAL A 178 4.84 16.44 22.65
N GLN A 179 3.69 17.09 22.59
CA GLN A 179 2.76 16.99 21.46
C GLN A 179 3.37 17.56 20.17
N ASP A 180 4.06 18.69 20.25
CA ASP A 180 4.73 19.32 19.09
C ASP A 180 5.91 18.48 18.62
N THR A 181 6.69 17.93 19.55
CA THR A 181 7.77 16.99 19.25
C THR A 181 7.23 15.72 18.60
N PHE A 182 6.13 15.19 19.14
CA PHE A 182 5.47 14.01 18.59
C PHE A 182 4.94 14.27 17.18
N LYS A 183 4.35 15.44 16.92
CA LYS A 183 3.92 15.87 15.58
C LYS A 183 5.11 16.08 14.64
N ASP A 184 6.25 16.59 15.10
CA ASP A 184 7.45 16.75 14.26
C ASP A 184 8.07 15.39 13.89
N VAL A 185 8.16 14.47 14.86
CA VAL A 185 8.77 13.14 14.67
C VAL A 185 7.85 12.19 13.90
N PHE A 186 6.57 12.14 14.26
CA PHE A 186 5.61 11.16 13.73
C PHE A 186 4.57 11.75 12.77
N GLY A 187 4.36 13.07 12.78
CA GLY A 187 3.45 13.76 11.85
C GLY A 187 4.07 14.11 10.50
N SER A 188 5.37 13.88 10.31
CA SER A 188 6.09 14.25 9.07
C SER A 188 6.31 13.09 8.08
N ASP A 189 6.01 11.84 8.44
CA ASP A 189 6.05 10.69 7.50
C ASP A 189 4.67 10.01 7.39
N VAL A 190 3.70 10.81 6.96
CA VAL A 190 2.35 10.36 6.56
C VAL A 190 2.32 9.80 5.13
N ARG A 191 3.48 9.57 4.52
CA ARG A 191 3.58 9.11 3.11
C ARG A 191 3.80 7.62 3.04
N GLY A 192 2.79 6.93 2.53
CA GLY A 192 2.83 5.52 2.22
C GLY A 192 1.49 4.87 2.51
N THR A 193 1.43 3.57 2.26
CA THR A 193 0.32 2.67 2.50
C THR A 193 -0.34 2.80 3.90
N PHE A 194 0.30 3.49 4.87
CA PHE A 194 -0.23 3.71 6.22
C PHE A 194 -1.53 4.53 6.24
N LEU A 195 -1.51 5.82 5.87
CA LEU A 195 -2.75 6.62 5.79
C LEU A 195 -3.71 6.03 4.76
N ASN A 196 -3.18 5.41 3.70
CA ASN A 196 -4.00 4.85 2.64
C ASN A 196 -4.86 3.66 3.06
N ASP A 197 -4.38 2.89 4.02
CA ASP A 197 -5.05 1.70 4.54
C ASP A 197 -5.74 2.05 5.88
N SER A 198 -5.29 3.09 6.61
CA SER A 198 -5.92 3.55 7.86
C SER A 198 -7.08 4.53 7.63
N SER A 199 -7.05 5.35 6.58
CA SER A 199 -8.15 6.28 6.24
C SER A 199 -9.40 5.56 5.72
N VAL A 200 -9.37 4.23 5.59
CA VAL A 200 -10.58 3.44 5.32
C VAL A 200 -11.50 3.42 6.54
N PHE A 201 -10.95 3.63 7.74
CA PHE A 201 -11.69 3.66 8.99
C PHE A 201 -12.07 5.07 9.46
N ASP A 202 -11.56 6.11 8.77
CA ASP A 202 -11.86 7.50 9.08
C ASP A 202 -12.89 8.04 8.08
N GLU A 203 -14.18 7.87 8.39
CA GLU A 203 -15.25 8.65 7.78
C GLU A 203 -15.25 10.06 8.41
N GLU A 204 -14.39 10.97 7.93
CA GLU A 204 -14.58 12.40 8.15
C GLU A 204 -14.53 13.18 6.83
N GLU A 205 -15.63 13.90 6.57
CA GLU A 205 -15.77 14.89 5.50
C GLU A 205 -14.77 16.03 5.71
N GLY A 206 -13.69 16.05 4.93
CA GLY A 206 -12.80 17.21 4.89
C GLY A 206 -11.50 16.93 4.16
N ALA A 207 -11.25 17.64 3.06
CA ALA A 207 -9.98 17.56 2.34
C ALA A 207 -8.84 18.14 3.21
N VAL A 208 -8.08 17.27 3.89
CA VAL A 208 -6.87 17.67 4.61
C VAL A 208 -5.74 17.93 3.60
N PRO A 209 -5.11 19.13 3.57
CA PRO A 209 -4.04 19.44 2.63
C PRO A 209 -2.83 18.52 2.81
N TYR A 210 -2.24 18.05 1.70
CA TYR A 210 -1.01 17.26 1.75
C TYR A 210 0.16 18.09 2.31
N PRO A 211 0.83 17.65 3.39
CA PRO A 211 1.96 18.40 3.95
C PRO A 211 3.19 18.35 3.03
N PRO A 212 4.02 19.41 3.04
CA PRO A 212 5.21 19.51 2.19
C PRO A 212 6.23 18.41 2.49
N ARG A 213 7.11 18.13 1.51
CA ARG A 213 8.14 17.08 1.63
C ARG A 213 9.09 17.40 2.79
N SER A 214 9.11 16.55 3.81
CA SER A 214 10.23 16.48 4.76
C SER A 214 11.48 15.98 4.02
N ARG A 215 12.55 16.78 4.05
CA ARG A 215 13.87 16.45 3.48
C ARG A 215 14.75 15.65 4.44
N ARG A 216 14.25 15.27 5.63
CA ARG A 216 15.03 14.61 6.68
C ARG A 216 15.25 13.13 6.37
N LYS A 217 16.45 12.62 6.67
CA LYS A 217 16.75 11.19 6.59
C LYS A 217 15.96 10.44 7.66
N ARG A 218 15.41 9.28 7.29
CA ARG A 218 14.69 8.38 8.21
C ARG A 218 15.58 8.08 9.43
N GLY A 219 15.14 8.50 10.62
CA GLY A 219 15.87 8.28 11.88
C GLY A 219 16.57 9.52 12.49
N GLU A 220 16.63 10.66 11.80
CA GLU A 220 17.15 11.89 12.41
C GLU A 220 16.04 12.60 13.22
N LEU A 221 16.06 12.42 14.54
CA LEU A 221 15.29 13.23 15.48
C LEU A 221 15.65 14.71 15.32
N SER A 222 14.68 15.62 15.40
CA SER A 222 14.97 17.06 15.41
C SER A 222 15.75 17.45 16.66
N THR A 223 16.43 18.59 16.62
CA THR A 223 17.15 19.13 17.77
C THR A 223 16.23 19.30 18.98
N ILE A 224 14.96 19.68 18.75
CA ILE A 224 13.93 19.79 19.78
C ILE A 224 13.63 18.40 20.38
N ALA A 225 13.44 17.38 19.54
CA ALA A 225 13.21 16.02 20.01
C ALA A 225 14.41 15.47 20.80
N ARG A 226 15.64 15.71 20.34
CA ARG A 226 16.85 15.29 21.06
C ARG A 226 16.97 15.95 22.43
N ASN A 227 16.73 17.27 22.51
CA ASN A 227 16.81 18.00 23.76
C ASN A 227 15.75 17.53 24.76
N LEU A 228 14.54 17.22 24.30
CA LEU A 228 13.47 16.66 25.13
C LEU A 228 13.82 15.25 25.65
N PHE A 229 14.41 14.39 24.82
CA PHE A 229 14.86 13.06 25.27
C PHE A 229 16.00 13.15 26.28
N SER A 230 16.94 14.09 26.10
CA SER A 230 18.01 14.33 27.07
C SER A 230 17.47 14.82 28.41
N SER A 231 16.49 15.72 28.43
CA SER A 231 15.91 16.24 29.68
C SER A 231 14.98 15.27 30.40
N LEU A 232 14.56 14.18 29.76
CA LEU A 232 13.74 13.12 30.36
C LEU A 232 14.58 11.99 30.98
N MET A 233 15.90 11.99 30.72
CA MET A 233 16.85 10.96 31.15
C MET A 233 17.81 11.45 32.25
N GLU A 234 17.66 12.71 32.70
CA GLU A 234 18.21 13.26 33.95
C GLU A 234 17.15 13.17 35.06
#